data_AF-G3BGC2-F1
#
_entry.id   AF-G3BGC2-F1
#
_cell.length_a   1.000
_cell.length_b   1.000
_cell.length_c   1.000
_cell.angle_alpha   90.00
_cell.angle_beta   90.00
_cell.angle_gamma   90.00
#
_symmetry.space_group_name_H-M   'P 1'
#
loop_
_entity.id
_entity.type
_entity.pdbx_description
1 polymer ?
#
loop_
_entity_poly.entity_id
_entity_poly.type
_entity_poly.pdbx_seq_one_letter_code
_entity_poly.pdbx_strand_id
1 'polypeptide(L)' 'TKEYVHVRVQQRNGRKSLTTVQGLKKDFSYNKILKDLKKEFCCNGTVVQDPELGQVIQLQGDQR' A
#
# COMPACT_ATOMS: atom_id res chain seq x y z
N THR A 1 16.09 3.33 16.14
CA THR A 1 15.97 2.61 14.84
C THR A 1 14.97 3.34 13.99
N LYS A 2 15.37 3.89 12.84
CA LYS A 2 14.44 4.67 11.99
C LYS A 2 13.43 3.70 11.35
N GLU A 3 12.15 3.89 11.63
CA GLU A 3 11.06 3.17 10.97
C GLU A 3 10.85 3.79 9.58
N TYR A 4 11.46 3.19 8.56
CA TYR A 4 11.30 3.61 7.19
C TYR A 4 10.00 3.04 6.61
N VAL A 5 9.24 3.92 5.93
CA VAL A 5 8.12 3.50 5.10
C VAL A 5 8.69 3.13 3.73
N HIS A 6 8.43 1.90 3.29
CA HIS A 6 8.85 1.43 1.97
C HIS A 6 7.67 1.48 1.01
N VAL A 7 7.79 2.27 -0.05
CA VAL A 7 6.87 2.25 -1.20
C VAL A 7 7.53 1.45 -2.31
N ARG A 8 6.95 0.30 -2.64
CA ARG A 8 7.46 -0.60 -3.70
C ARG A 8 6.43 -0.69 -4.81
N VAL A 9 6.89 -0.85 -6.05
CA VAL A 9 6.03 -1.10 -7.20
C VAL A 9 6.45 -2.39 -7.86
N GLN A 10 5.45 -3.22 -8.15
CA GLN A 10 5.60 -4.50 -8.81
C GLN A 10 4.72 -4.49 -10.07
N GLN A 11 5.22 -5.06 -11.16
CA GLN A 11 4.41 -5.26 -12.35
C GLN A 11 3.44 -6.42 -12.09
N ARG A 12 2.13 -6.17 -12.22
CA ARG A 12 1.11 -7.19 -12.03
C ARG A 12 0.94 -8.01 -13.30
N ASN A 13 0.50 -7.38 -14.39
CA ASN A 13 0.26 -8.02 -15.69
C ASN A 13 0.42 -7.00 -16.82
N GLY A 14 1.27 -7.26 -17.81
CA GLY A 14 1.46 -6.36 -18.94
C GLY A 14 1.74 -4.93 -18.47
N ARG A 15 0.88 -3.96 -18.82
CA ARG A 15 1.03 -2.56 -18.38
C ARG A 15 0.45 -2.26 -16.98
N LYS A 16 -0.16 -3.23 -16.29
CA LYS A 16 -0.74 -3.04 -14.95
C LYS A 16 0.33 -3.22 -13.89
N SER A 17 0.40 -2.29 -12.94
CA SER A 17 1.29 -2.33 -11.79
C SER A 17 0.51 -2.43 -10.47
N LEU A 18 1.21 -2.81 -9.41
CA LEU A 18 0.73 -2.89 -8.04
C LEU A 18 1.71 -2.12 -7.16
N THR A 19 1.23 -1.12 -6.45
CA THR A 19 2.01 -0.37 -5.47
C THR A 19 1.75 -0.94 -4.08
N THR A 20 2.79 -1.25 -3.32
CA THR A 20 2.70 -1.77 -1.95
C THR A 20 3.39 -0.82 -1.00
N VAL A 21 2.68 -0.39 0.04
CA VAL A 21 3.22 0.43 1.13
C VAL A 21 3.44 -0.45 2.36
N GLN A 22 4.68 -0.53 2.82
CA GLN A 22 5.14 -1.35 3.93
C GLN A 22 5.77 -0.46 5.01
N GLY A 23 5.81 -0.94 6.25
CA GLY A 23 6.47 -0.23 7.36
C GLY A 23 5.63 0.91 7.96
N LEU A 24 4.31 0.90 7.76
CA LEU A 24 3.42 1.80 8.49
C LEU A 24 3.31 1.35 9.95
N LYS A 25 3.23 2.32 10.87
CA LYS A 25 3.04 2.01 12.29
C LYS A 25 1.68 1.37 12.53
N LYS A 26 1.62 0.42 13.46
CA LYS A 26 0.37 -0.28 13.83
C LYS A 26 -0.68 0.65 14.47
N ASP A 27 -0.25 1.80 14.98
CA ASP A 27 -1.14 2.79 15.61
C ASP A 27 -2.01 3.53 14.59
N PHE A 28 -1.69 3.46 13.29
CA PHE A 28 -2.48 4.09 12.25
C PHE A 28 -3.71 3.25 11.87
N SER A 29 -4.80 3.95 11.58
CA SER A 29 -5.99 3.32 11.01
C SER A 29 -5.80 3.11 9.50
N TYR A 30 -5.33 1.92 9.12
CA TYR A 30 -5.13 1.52 7.73
C TYR A 30 -6.39 1.70 6.87
N ASN A 31 -7.58 1.51 7.43
CA ASN A 31 -8.84 1.71 6.71
C ASN A 31 -9.12 3.17 6.34
N LYS A 32 -8.74 4.12 7.21
CA LYS A 32 -8.86 5.56 6.91
C LYS A 32 -7.88 5.95 5.82
N ILE A 33 -6.62 5.56 5.98
CA ILE A 33 -5.56 5.80 4.99
C ILE A 33 -5.96 5.21 3.64
N LEU A 34 -6.43 3.96 3.60
CA LEU A 34 -6.91 3.32 2.39
C LEU A 34 -8.04 4.12 1.72
N LYS A 35 -9.01 4.62 2.49
CA LYS A 35 -10.13 5.40 1.96
C LYS A 35 -9.67 6.70 1.33
N ASP A 36 -8.73 7.39 1.98
CA ASP A 36 -8.16 8.65 1.48
C ASP A 36 -7.34 8.41 0.22
N LEU A 37 -6.47 7.39 0.22
CA LEU A 37 -5.67 6.99 -0.95
C LEU A 37 -6.55 6.58 -2.15
N LYS A 38 -7.64 5.83 -1.92
CA LYS A 38 -8.58 5.47 -3.00
C LYS A 38 -9.22 6.71 -3.63
N LYS A 39 -9.55 7.72 -2.82
CA LYS A 39 -10.19 8.96 -3.29
C LYS A 39 -9.19 9.86 -4.01
N GLU A 40 -7.98 10.00 -3.49
CA GLU A 40 -6.96 10.89 -4.03
C GLU A 40 -6.37 10.35 -5.34
N PHE A 41 -6.03 9.07 -5.39
CA PHE A 41 -5.43 8.45 -6.58
C PHE A 41 -6.46 7.86 -7.56
N CYS A 42 -7.76 7.96 -7.26
CA CYS A 42 -8.83 7.35 -8.07
C CYS A 42 -8.59 5.86 -8.38
N CYS A 43 -7.96 5.15 -7.46
CA CYS A 43 -7.55 3.76 -7.62
C CYS A 43 -8.28 2.84 -6.64
N ASN A 44 -8.28 1.55 -6.93
CA ASN A 44 -8.68 0.56 -5.95
C ASN A 44 -7.47 0.03 -5.17
N GLY A 45 -7.74 -0.50 -3.99
CA GLY A 45 -6.72 -1.00 -3.09
C GLY A 45 -7.30 -1.85 -1.98
N THR A 46 -6.43 -2.59 -1.31
CA THR A 46 -6.78 -3.45 -0.18
C THR A 46 -5.70 -3.39 0.88
N VAL A 47 -6.11 -3.58 2.13
CA VAL A 47 -5.18 -3.88 3.23
C VAL A 47 -4.97 -5.39 3.22
N VAL A 48 -3.73 -5.83 3.22
CA VAL A 48 -3.36 -7.25 3.27
C VAL A 48 -2.51 -7.48 4.51
N GLN A 49 -2.75 -8.59 5.19
CA GLN A 49 -1.91 -9.02 6.30
C GLN A 49 -0.90 -10.03 5.80
N ASP A 50 0.34 -9.61 5.73
CA ASP A 50 1.47 -10.42 5.32
C ASP A 50 2.12 -11.08 6.57
N PRO A 51 2.47 -12.38 6.51
CA PRO A 51 3.08 -13.08 7.65
C PRO A 51 4.45 -12.52 8.06
N GLU A 52 5.22 -11.98 7.12
CA GLU A 52 6.59 -11.51 7.34
C GLU A 52 6.62 -9.99 7.50
N LEU A 53 5.86 -9.26 6.67
CA LEU A 53 5.88 -7.79 6.61
C LEU A 53 4.80 -7.11 7.46
N GLY A 54 3.87 -7.90 8.03
CA GLY A 54 2.74 -7.38 8.81
C GLY A 54 1.64 -6.78 7.93
N GLN A 55 0.93 -5.78 8.44
CA GLN A 55 -0.14 -5.13 7.67
C GLN A 55 0.46 -4.20 6.60
N VAL A 56 0.08 -4.45 5.35
CA VAL A 56 0.53 -3.69 4.17
C VAL A 56 -0.66 -3.16 3.39
N ILE A 57 -0.49 -2.00 2.76
CA ILE A 57 -1.51 -1.45 1.85
C ILE A 57 -1.08 -1.76 0.42
N GLN A 58 -1.98 -2.33 -0.36
CA GLN A 58 -1.80 -2.56 -1.79
C GLN A 58 -2.72 -1.65 -2.59
N LEU A 59 -2.18 -0.91 -3.54
CA LEU A 59 -2.90 -0.05 -4.48
C LEU A 59 -2.70 -0.54 -5.90
N GLN A 60 -3.73 -0.42 -6.72
CA GLN A 60 -3.64 -0.70 -8.15
C GLN A 60 -2.97 0.47 -8.89
N GLY A 61 -2.13 0.16 -9.86
CA GLY A 61 -1.35 1.14 -10.60
C GLY A 61 0.01 1.43 -9.95
N ASP A 62 0.74 2.33 -10.59
CA ASP A 62 1.98 2.91 -10.09
C ASP A 62 1.66 4.28 -9.48
N GLN A 63 1.79 4.39 -8.15
CA GLN A 63 1.40 5.58 -7.37
C GLN A 63 2.60 6.17 -6.61
N ARG A 64 3.81 6.02 -7.17
CA ARG A 64 5.07 6.52 -6.58
C ARG A 64 5.24 8.03 -6.70
#